data_AF-A0A9P7RWJ3-F1
#
_entry.id   AF-A0A9P7RWJ3-F1
#
_cell.length_a   1.000
_cell.length_b   1.000
_cell.length_c   1.000
_cell.angle_alpha   90.00
_cell.angle_beta   90.00
_cell.angle_gamma   90.00
#
_symmetry.space_group_name_H-M   'P 1'
#
loop_
_entity.id
_entity.type
_entity.pdbx_description
1 polymer ?
#
loop_
_entity_poly.entity_id
_entity_poly.type
_entity_poly.pdbx_seq_one_letter_code
_entity_poly.pdbx_strand_id
1 'polypeptide(L)'
;MIAMLSVALALLYTFTTQVSAQAPPQAPDMFNVSLGTQKFFYNQLLDFSFSGPISSCTDNCASVKSILAGTNGDAQQLCKNETVQSLLECEQCMFTALIKNNKPMPDLRAGSTPLLQSYATSCTERAKVTFPPKNISLAVPPTFDGPMDIFVPTVGLVFTVGTATFLATSSIILLSNM
;
A
#
# COMPACT_ATOMS: atom_id res chain seq x y z
N MET A 1 11.19 26.41 44.57
CA MET A 1 12.32 26.14 43.64
C MET A 1 12.46 24.64 43.30
N ILE A 2 11.38 23.90 43.02
CA ILE A 2 11.46 22.45 42.70
C ILE A 2 10.57 22.04 41.49
N ALA A 3 9.75 22.94 40.94
CA ALA A 3 8.74 22.58 39.93
C ALA A 3 9.16 22.79 38.46
N MET A 4 10.39 23.23 38.15
CA MET A 4 10.79 23.52 36.75
C MET A 4 11.78 22.52 36.14
N LEU A 5 12.21 21.48 36.87
CA LEU A 5 13.28 20.59 36.38
C LEU A 5 12.77 19.37 35.57
N SER A 6 11.46 19.08 35.56
CA SER A 6 10.93 17.87 34.89
C SER A 6 10.51 18.05 33.43
N VAL A 7 10.37 19.30 32.93
CA VAL A 7 9.95 19.52 31.53
C VAL A 7 11.15 19.55 30.57
N ALA A 8 12.34 19.88 31.05
CA ALA A 8 13.55 19.93 30.22
C ALA A 8 14.07 18.53 29.82
N LEU A 9 13.76 17.48 30.60
CA LEU A 9 14.26 16.13 30.32
C LEU A 9 13.39 15.34 29.32
N ALA A 10 12.13 15.76 29.09
CA ALA A 10 11.24 15.13 28.12
C ALA A 10 11.47 15.60 26.67
N LEU A 11 12.11 16.77 26.48
CA LEU A 11 12.38 17.35 25.16
C LEU A 11 13.71 16.88 24.53
N LEU A 12 14.56 16.17 25.28
CA LEU A 12 15.85 15.66 24.78
C LEU A 12 15.77 14.23 24.20
N TYR A 13 14.62 13.56 24.29
CA TYR A 13 14.46 12.18 23.83
C TYR A 13 13.84 12.01 22.43
N THR A 14 13.51 13.09 21.72
CA THR A 14 12.92 13.00 20.36
C THR A 14 13.89 13.30 19.22
N PHE A 15 15.19 13.52 19.49
CA PHE A 15 16.15 13.96 18.46
C PHE A 15 17.28 12.99 18.09
N THR A 16 17.25 11.74 18.53
CA THR A 16 18.28 10.76 18.15
C THR A 16 17.65 9.52 17.53
N THR A 17 17.33 9.60 16.25
CA THR A 17 17.57 8.57 15.21
C THR A 17 16.83 8.97 13.94
N GLN A 18 17.28 10.03 13.27
CA GLN A 18 17.13 10.13 11.83
C GLN A 18 18.53 9.96 11.24
N VAL A 19 18.98 8.70 11.21
CA VAL A 19 20.04 8.32 10.28
C VAL A 19 19.39 8.41 8.90
N SER A 20 19.42 9.60 8.32
CA SER A 20 19.23 9.72 6.88
C SER A 20 20.39 8.95 6.25
N ALA A 21 20.11 7.74 5.79
CA ALA A 21 20.90 7.09 4.77
C ALA A 21 21.03 8.11 3.64
N GLN A 22 22.20 8.74 3.57
CA GLN A 22 22.50 9.76 2.59
C GLN A 22 22.54 9.01 1.26
N ALA A 23 21.45 9.12 0.50
CA ALA A 23 21.38 8.61 -0.85
C ALA A 23 22.57 9.18 -1.64
N PRO A 24 23.22 8.38 -2.51
CA PRO A 24 24.29 8.85 -3.36
C PRO A 24 23.85 10.09 -4.17
N PRO A 25 24.79 10.97 -4.57
CA PRO A 25 24.51 12.23 -5.23
C PRO A 25 23.56 12.01 -6.41
N GLN A 26 22.35 12.56 -6.31
CA GLN A 26 21.32 12.38 -7.32
C GLN A 26 21.72 13.18 -8.56
N ALA A 27 21.92 12.47 -9.66
CA ALA A 27 21.89 13.05 -10.99
C ALA A 27 20.57 13.84 -11.17
N PRO A 28 20.58 14.98 -11.88
CA PRO A 28 19.40 15.81 -12.05
C PRO A 28 18.27 15.02 -12.73
N ASP A 29 17.08 15.06 -12.14
CA ASP A 29 15.77 14.76 -12.73
C ASP A 29 15.38 13.33 -13.17
N MET A 30 15.92 12.28 -12.55
CA MET A 30 15.37 10.93 -12.77
C MET A 30 14.02 10.70 -12.06
N PHE A 31 13.07 10.07 -12.77
CA PHE A 31 11.78 9.62 -12.23
C PHE A 31 11.97 8.75 -10.97
N ASN A 32 11.30 9.12 -9.88
CA ASN A 32 11.39 8.45 -8.59
C ASN A 32 10.00 8.24 -7.99
N VAL A 33 9.89 7.22 -7.14
CA VAL A 33 8.65 6.80 -6.49
C VAL A 33 8.95 6.59 -5.01
N SER A 34 8.14 7.17 -4.12
CA SER A 34 8.33 7.06 -2.67
C SER A 34 7.36 6.05 -2.05
N LEU A 35 7.92 5.08 -1.33
CA LEU A 35 7.18 4.11 -0.54
C LEU A 35 7.58 4.25 0.94
N GLY A 36 6.70 4.87 1.73
CA GLY A 36 7.02 5.22 3.11
C GLY A 36 8.23 6.15 3.18
N THR A 37 9.32 5.68 3.79
CA THR A 37 10.57 6.44 3.93
C THR A 37 11.58 6.18 2.81
N GLN A 38 11.33 5.19 1.94
CA GLN A 38 12.26 4.79 0.89
C GLN A 38 11.89 5.41 -0.44
N LYS A 39 12.91 5.86 -1.19
CA LYS A 39 12.77 6.33 -2.57
C LYS A 39 13.33 5.28 -3.52
N PHE A 40 12.54 4.88 -4.49
CA PHE A 40 12.90 3.93 -5.52
C PHE A 40 12.97 4.63 -6.87
N PHE A 41 13.96 4.24 -7.66
CA PHE A 41 14.06 4.66 -9.06
C PHE A 41 13.24 3.73 -9.97
N TYR A 42 12.94 4.20 -11.19
CA TYR A 42 12.17 3.43 -12.17
C TYR A 42 12.80 2.05 -12.46
N ASN A 43 14.12 1.97 -12.62
CA ASN A 43 14.81 0.70 -12.90
C ASN A 43 14.76 -0.26 -11.71
N GLN A 44 14.63 0.28 -10.51
CA GLN A 44 14.51 -0.52 -9.33
C GLN A 44 13.09 -1.07 -9.21
N LEU A 45 12.04 -0.43 -9.74
CA LEU A 45 10.62 -0.69 -9.39
C LEU A 45 10.23 -2.18 -9.34
N LEU A 46 10.79 -2.98 -10.25
CA LEU A 46 10.56 -4.42 -10.38
C LEU A 46 11.85 -5.25 -10.18
N ASP A 47 12.91 -4.63 -9.66
CA ASP A 47 14.21 -5.26 -9.39
C ASP A 47 14.18 -6.04 -8.07
N PHE A 48 13.39 -7.11 -8.09
CA PHE A 48 13.34 -8.14 -7.06
C PHE A 48 13.17 -9.51 -7.70
N SER A 49 13.47 -10.55 -6.94
CA SER A 49 13.34 -11.93 -7.40
C SER A 49 11.89 -12.40 -7.33
N PHE A 50 11.33 -12.81 -8.48
CA PHE A 50 10.02 -13.46 -8.55
C PHE A 50 10.13 -14.90 -8.05
N SER A 51 10.12 -15.08 -6.73
CA SER A 51 10.19 -16.41 -6.09
C SER A 51 8.89 -16.80 -5.40
N GLY A 52 8.62 -18.10 -5.33
CA GLY A 52 7.46 -18.64 -4.63
C GLY A 52 6.15 -18.33 -5.37
N PRO A 53 5.09 -17.84 -4.68
CA PRO A 53 3.76 -17.70 -5.27
C PRO A 53 3.71 -16.69 -6.43
N ILE A 54 4.63 -15.72 -6.48
CA ILE A 54 4.67 -14.68 -7.51
C ILE A 54 5.47 -15.09 -8.76
N SER A 55 6.06 -16.29 -8.80
CA SER A 55 6.90 -16.71 -9.94
C SER A 55 6.11 -16.79 -11.25
N SER A 56 4.81 -17.10 -11.18
CA SER A 56 3.91 -17.12 -12.35
C SER A 56 3.61 -15.73 -12.93
N CYS A 57 3.97 -14.67 -12.22
CA CYS A 57 3.76 -13.29 -12.67
C CYS A 57 4.97 -12.72 -13.43
N THR A 58 6.07 -13.46 -13.53
CA THR A 58 7.31 -13.02 -14.19
C THR A 58 7.04 -12.55 -15.62
N ASP A 59 6.23 -13.29 -16.39
CA ASP A 59 5.93 -12.96 -17.78
C ASP A 59 5.06 -11.70 -17.90
N ASN A 60 4.06 -11.55 -17.01
CA ASN A 60 3.22 -10.34 -16.96
C ASN A 60 4.05 -9.09 -16.62
N CYS A 61 5.08 -9.26 -15.79
CA CYS A 61 5.97 -8.18 -15.39
C CYS A 61 7.15 -7.96 -16.36
N ALA A 62 7.42 -8.89 -17.27
CA ALA A 62 8.53 -8.80 -18.22
C ALA A 62 8.34 -7.64 -19.22
N SER A 63 7.10 -7.44 -19.70
CA SER A 63 6.75 -6.33 -20.59
C SER A 63 7.07 -4.97 -19.94
N VAL A 64 6.64 -4.80 -18.69
CA VAL A 64 6.88 -3.58 -17.91
C VAL A 64 8.37 -3.37 -17.67
N LYS A 65 9.11 -4.41 -17.27
CA LYS A 65 10.57 -4.32 -17.10
C LYS A 65 11.26 -3.82 -18.38
N SER A 66 10.84 -4.31 -19.54
CA SER A 66 11.38 -3.88 -20.83
C SER A 66 11.09 -2.39 -21.10
N ILE A 67 9.86 -1.95 -20.85
CA ILE A 67 9.47 -0.53 -21.00
C ILE A 67 10.27 0.36 -20.03
N LEU A 68 10.39 -0.03 -18.76
CA LEU A 68 11.13 0.73 -17.76
C LEU A 68 12.62 0.81 -18.11
N ALA A 69 13.23 -0.25 -18.64
CA ALA A 69 14.62 -0.23 -19.10
C ALA A 69 14.81 0.64 -20.36
N GLY A 70 13.86 0.61 -21.31
CA GLY A 70 13.96 1.31 -22.58
C GLY A 70 13.70 2.82 -22.51
N THR A 71 13.12 3.32 -21.43
CA THR A 71 12.71 4.72 -21.30
C THR A 71 13.78 5.64 -20.69
N ASN A 72 14.89 5.10 -20.19
CA ASN A 72 16.00 5.86 -19.58
C ASN A 72 15.55 6.86 -18.48
N GLY A 73 14.38 6.64 -17.86
CA GLY A 73 13.84 7.54 -16.84
C GLY A 73 13.05 8.75 -17.35
N ASP A 74 12.74 8.81 -18.66
CA ASP A 74 11.88 9.83 -19.24
C ASP A 74 10.45 9.74 -18.66
N ALA A 75 10.03 10.79 -17.95
CA ALA A 75 8.74 10.83 -17.29
C ALA A 75 7.57 10.83 -18.28
N GLN A 76 7.69 11.44 -19.47
CA GLN A 76 6.64 11.40 -20.47
C GLN A 76 6.42 9.98 -21.02
N GLN A 77 7.48 9.18 -21.16
CA GLN A 77 7.34 7.80 -21.63
C GLN A 77 6.87 6.85 -20.52
N LEU A 78 7.36 7.03 -19.30
CA LEU A 78 6.96 6.24 -18.13
C LEU A 78 5.49 6.48 -17.76
N CYS A 79 4.98 7.70 -17.95
CA CYS A 79 3.61 8.07 -17.61
C CYS A 79 2.60 7.87 -18.74
N LYS A 80 2.90 7.03 -19.72
CA LYS A 80 1.91 6.59 -20.71
C LYS A 80 0.89 5.66 -20.08
N ASN A 81 -0.36 5.74 -20.57
CA ASN A 81 -1.45 4.89 -20.09
C ASN A 81 -1.15 3.40 -20.29
N GLU A 82 -0.51 3.04 -21.41
CA GLU A 82 -0.05 1.67 -21.69
C GLU A 82 0.94 1.16 -20.62
N THR A 83 1.95 1.96 -20.27
CA THR A 83 2.93 1.61 -19.24
C THR A 83 2.27 1.40 -17.88
N VAL A 84 1.34 2.28 -17.50
CA VAL A 84 0.62 2.18 -16.23
C VAL A 84 -0.33 0.99 -16.21
N GLN A 85 -1.02 0.70 -17.32
CA GLN A 85 -1.86 -0.50 -17.41
C GLN A 85 -1.02 -1.77 -17.30
N SER A 86 0.09 -1.88 -18.02
CA SER A 86 0.97 -3.05 -17.90
C SER A 86 1.54 -3.18 -16.48
N LEU A 87 1.89 -2.06 -15.83
CA LEU A 87 2.33 -2.07 -14.42
C LEU A 87 1.20 -2.56 -13.51
N LEU A 88 -0.03 -2.08 -13.69
CA LEU A 88 -1.19 -2.53 -12.93
C LEU A 88 -1.45 -4.02 -13.13
N GLU A 89 -1.36 -4.55 -14.34
CA GLU A 89 -1.56 -5.98 -14.62
C GLU A 89 -0.49 -6.85 -13.93
N CYS A 90 0.76 -6.41 -13.95
CA CYS A 90 1.87 -7.05 -13.22
C CYS A 90 1.60 -7.06 -11.70
N GLU A 91 1.28 -5.90 -11.12
CA GLU A 91 0.96 -5.76 -9.69
C GLU A 91 -0.28 -6.58 -9.29
N GLN A 92 -1.32 -6.57 -10.13
CA GLN A 92 -2.56 -7.33 -9.94
C GLN A 92 -2.30 -8.84 -9.95
N CYS A 93 -1.42 -9.33 -10.83
CA CYS A 93 -1.01 -10.73 -10.82
C CYS A 93 -0.34 -11.10 -9.50
N MET A 94 0.64 -10.30 -9.05
CA MET A 94 1.38 -10.57 -7.82
C MET A 94 0.45 -10.57 -6.61
N PHE A 95 -0.43 -9.58 -6.50
CA PHE A 95 -1.41 -9.48 -5.43
C PHE A 95 -2.36 -10.67 -5.41
N THR A 96 -2.90 -11.05 -6.57
CA THR A 96 -3.79 -12.21 -6.70
C THR A 96 -3.07 -13.51 -6.30
N ALA A 97 -1.81 -13.66 -6.69
CA ALA A 97 -1.02 -14.84 -6.35
C ALA A 97 -0.68 -14.92 -4.86
N LEU A 98 -0.36 -13.79 -4.21
CA LEU A 98 -0.12 -13.71 -2.78
C LEU A 98 -1.39 -14.04 -1.98
N ILE A 99 -2.53 -13.49 -2.39
CA ILE A 99 -3.85 -13.79 -1.82
C ILE A 99 -4.18 -15.28 -1.95
N LYS A 100 -4.07 -15.83 -3.16
CA LYS A 100 -4.43 -17.23 -3.44
C LYS A 100 -3.63 -18.23 -2.60
N ASN A 101 -2.37 -17.91 -2.31
CA ASN A 101 -1.48 -18.76 -1.52
C ASN A 101 -1.45 -18.40 -0.03
N ASN A 102 -2.21 -17.38 0.39
CA ASN A 102 -2.18 -16.81 1.73
C ASN A 102 -0.74 -16.61 2.25
N LYS A 103 0.11 -15.97 1.43
CA LYS A 103 1.51 -15.70 1.77
C LYS A 103 1.71 -14.21 2.06
N PRO A 104 2.55 -13.87 3.06
CA PRO A 104 2.93 -12.49 3.26
C PRO A 104 3.70 -11.97 2.04
N MET A 105 3.62 -10.66 1.84
CA MET A 105 4.32 -9.98 0.77
C MET A 105 5.84 -10.13 0.98
N PRO A 106 6.59 -10.72 0.02
CA PRO A 106 8.03 -10.94 0.18
C PRO A 106 8.85 -9.66 0.11
N ASP A 107 8.32 -8.63 -0.57
CA ASP A 107 8.92 -7.32 -0.76
C ASP A 107 7.83 -6.25 -0.73
N LEU A 108 8.06 -5.10 -0.11
CA LEU A 108 7.10 -3.99 0.05
C LEU A 108 6.49 -3.48 -1.28
N ARG A 109 7.12 -3.82 -2.40
CA ARG A 109 6.77 -3.38 -3.74
C ARG A 109 5.85 -4.36 -4.46
N ALA A 110 5.84 -5.64 -4.07
CA ALA A 110 5.14 -6.68 -4.80
C ALA A 110 3.63 -6.70 -4.46
N GLY A 111 2.78 -6.26 -5.39
CA GLY A 111 1.33 -6.22 -5.20
C GLY A 111 0.90 -5.07 -4.29
N SER A 112 1.52 -3.90 -4.45
CA SER A 112 1.43 -2.80 -3.49
C SER A 112 0.63 -1.60 -4.04
N THR A 113 -0.59 -1.39 -3.53
CA THR A 113 -1.39 -0.19 -3.85
C THR A 113 -0.66 1.14 -3.58
N PRO A 114 0.08 1.33 -2.48
CA PRO A 114 0.82 2.58 -2.28
C PRO A 114 1.93 2.80 -3.31
N LEU A 115 2.45 1.74 -3.96
CA LEU A 115 3.41 1.88 -5.06
C LEU A 115 2.73 2.49 -6.29
N LEU A 116 1.54 2.02 -6.66
CA LEU A 116 0.78 2.57 -7.78
C LEU A 116 0.33 4.01 -7.52
N GLN A 117 -0.08 4.33 -6.28
CA GLN A 117 -0.43 5.70 -5.91
C GLN A 117 0.76 6.66 -6.01
N SER A 118 1.90 6.27 -5.44
CA SER A 118 3.12 7.10 -5.51
C SER A 118 3.64 7.22 -6.94
N TYR A 119 3.53 6.19 -7.78
CA TYR A 119 3.83 6.27 -9.21
C TYR A 119 2.95 7.30 -9.93
N ALA A 120 1.64 7.30 -9.65
CA ALA A 120 0.70 8.25 -10.22
C ALA A 120 0.96 9.69 -9.74
N THR A 121 1.33 9.88 -8.48
CA THR A 121 1.78 11.18 -7.96
C THR A 121 3.02 11.68 -8.71
N SER A 122 4.03 10.84 -8.88
CA SER A 122 5.25 11.19 -9.63
C SER A 122 4.95 11.55 -11.08
N CYS A 123 3.99 10.87 -11.71
CA CYS A 123 3.52 11.21 -13.06
C CYS A 123 2.76 12.53 -13.12
N THR A 124 1.97 12.85 -12.09
CA THR A 124 1.27 14.13 -12.00
C THR A 124 2.28 15.28 -11.82
N GLU A 125 3.31 15.07 -11.01
CA GLU A 125 4.33 16.09 -10.75
C GLU A 125 5.22 16.36 -11.98
N ARG A 126 5.74 15.29 -12.61
CA ARG A 126 6.74 15.39 -13.69
C ARG A 126 6.14 15.47 -15.10
N ALA A 127 5.09 14.71 -15.39
CA ALA A 127 4.51 14.61 -16.72
C ALA A 127 3.15 15.34 -16.86
N LYS A 128 2.59 15.87 -15.76
CA LYS A 128 1.25 16.48 -15.72
C LYS A 128 0.13 15.55 -16.19
N VAL A 129 0.33 14.24 -16.07
CA VAL A 129 -0.65 13.21 -16.40
C VAL A 129 -1.33 12.74 -15.12
N THR A 130 -2.66 12.78 -15.10
CA THR A 130 -3.47 12.24 -14.01
C THR A 130 -4.15 10.95 -14.44
N PHE A 131 -4.15 9.97 -13.54
CA PHE A 131 -4.81 8.68 -13.79
C PHE A 131 -6.10 8.58 -13.00
N PRO A 132 -7.14 7.93 -13.55
CA PRO A 132 -8.35 7.64 -12.80
C PRO A 132 -8.05 6.66 -11.66
N PRO A 133 -8.81 6.72 -10.54
CA PRO A 133 -8.57 5.88 -9.36
C PRO A 133 -8.63 4.37 -9.65
N LYS A 134 -9.37 3.97 -10.69
CA LYS A 134 -9.44 2.57 -11.15
C LYS A 134 -8.10 2.03 -11.67
N ASN A 135 -7.20 2.90 -12.14
CA ASN A 135 -5.91 2.51 -12.70
C ASN A 135 -4.76 2.54 -11.67
N ILE A 136 -5.06 2.89 -10.41
CA ILE A 136 -4.07 3.01 -9.33
C ILE A 136 -4.46 2.22 -8.08
N SER A 137 -5.52 1.41 -8.18
CA SER A 137 -6.00 0.54 -7.12
C SER A 137 -6.02 -0.89 -7.61
N LEU A 138 -5.39 -1.79 -6.87
CA LEU A 138 -5.53 -3.22 -7.11
C LEU A 138 -6.95 -3.65 -6.73
N ALA A 139 -7.56 -4.49 -7.55
CA ALA A 139 -8.85 -5.08 -7.27
C ALA A 139 -8.65 -6.38 -6.49
N VAL A 140 -9.47 -6.59 -5.46
CA VAL A 140 -9.54 -7.90 -4.81
C VAL A 140 -10.22 -8.87 -5.78
N PRO A 141 -9.62 -10.05 -6.07
CA PRO A 141 -10.26 -11.02 -6.95
C PRO A 141 -11.60 -11.47 -6.34
N PRO A 142 -12.64 -11.70 -7.16
CA PRO A 142 -14.00 -12.01 -6.68
C PRO A 142 -14.09 -13.34 -5.91
N THR A 143 -13.05 -14.16 -5.97
CA THR A 143 -12.97 -15.46 -5.29
C THR A 143 -12.30 -15.37 -3.90
N PHE A 144 -11.97 -14.17 -3.43
CA PHE A 144 -11.34 -14.00 -2.12
C PHE A 144 -12.40 -13.68 -1.06
N ASP A 145 -12.75 -14.69 -0.26
CA ASP A 145 -13.44 -14.51 1.03
C ASP A 145 -12.42 -13.95 2.02
N GLY A 146 -12.42 -12.63 2.18
CA GLY A 146 -11.51 -11.96 3.11
C GLY A 146 -11.86 -12.25 4.59
N PRO A 147 -10.99 -11.87 5.54
CA PRO A 147 -11.28 -11.99 6.98
C PRO A 147 -12.44 -11.09 7.45
N MET A 148 -12.94 -10.18 6.61
CA MET A 148 -14.17 -9.41 6.86
C MET A 148 -15.42 -10.14 6.34
N ASP A 149 -15.25 -11.14 5.47
CA ASP A 149 -16.24 -12.19 5.22
C ASP A 149 -16.08 -13.27 6.30
N ILE A 150 -16.14 -12.85 7.56
CA ILE A 150 -16.83 -13.70 8.52
C ILE A 150 -18.25 -13.71 8.00
N PHE A 151 -18.61 -14.76 7.26
CA PHE A 151 -19.98 -15.16 7.06
C PHE A 151 -20.53 -15.41 8.47
N VAL A 152 -20.89 -14.34 9.18
CA VAL A 152 -21.65 -14.44 10.41
C VAL A 152 -22.94 -15.06 9.90
N PRO A 153 -23.20 -16.36 10.17
CA PRO A 153 -24.45 -16.94 9.74
C PRO A 153 -25.53 -15.99 10.24
N THR A 154 -26.55 -15.70 9.44
CA THR A 154 -27.59 -14.71 9.78
C THR A 154 -28.11 -14.90 11.20
N VAL A 155 -28.12 -16.15 11.65
CA VAL A 155 -28.36 -16.61 13.03
C VAL A 155 -27.44 -15.94 14.06
N GLY A 156 -26.11 -16.00 13.89
CA GLY A 156 -25.14 -15.40 14.81
C GLY A 156 -25.28 -13.88 14.96
N LEU A 157 -25.67 -13.19 13.88
CA LEU A 157 -25.90 -11.74 13.89
C LEU A 157 -27.18 -11.38 14.66
N VAL A 158 -28.23 -12.19 14.51
CA VAL A 158 -29.46 -12.03 15.30
C VAL A 158 -29.21 -12.27 16.78
N PHE A 159 -28.39 -13.25 17.16
CA PHE A 159 -28.07 -13.50 18.58
C PHE A 159 -27.26 -12.37 19.21
N THR A 160 -26.26 -11.82 18.51
CA THR A 160 -25.44 -10.73 19.05
C THR A 160 -26.21 -9.41 19.13
N VAL A 161 -27.00 -9.06 18.11
CA VAL A 161 -27.87 -7.87 18.15
C VAL A 161 -29.02 -8.05 19.15
N GLY A 162 -29.58 -9.24 19.26
CA GLY A 162 -30.63 -9.56 20.22
C GLY A 162 -30.15 -9.43 21.67
N THR A 163 -29.01 -10.02 22.02
CA THR A 163 -28.46 -9.90 23.38
C THR A 163 -28.05 -8.47 23.72
N ALA A 164 -27.47 -7.72 22.77
CA ALA A 164 -27.13 -6.32 22.96
C ALA A 164 -28.36 -5.44 23.20
N THR A 165 -29.45 -5.64 22.45
CA THR A 165 -30.68 -4.86 22.61
C THR A 165 -31.40 -5.18 23.92
N PHE A 166 -31.41 -6.44 24.36
CA PHE A 166 -31.96 -6.81 25.67
C PHE A 166 -31.17 -6.19 26.84
N LEU A 167 -29.84 -6.17 26.75
CA LEU A 167 -29.00 -5.53 27.76
C LEU A 167 -29.16 -4.00 27.77
N ALA A 168 -29.27 -3.37 26.60
CA ALA A 168 -29.46 -1.93 26.47
C ALA A 168 -30.85 -1.46 26.94
N THR A 169 -31.91 -2.23 26.67
CA THR A 169 -33.26 -1.90 27.16
C THR A 169 -33.37 -2.08 28.67
N SER A 170 -32.72 -3.10 29.23
CA SER A 170 -32.71 -3.34 30.67
C SER A 170 -32.02 -2.21 31.45
N SER A 171 -30.92 -1.64 30.92
CA SER A 171 -30.23 -0.53 31.58
C SER A 171 -31.03 0.78 31.54
N ILE A 172 -31.73 1.08 30.44
CA ILE A 172 -32.57 2.28 30.32
C ILE A 172 -33.75 2.26 31.32
N ILE A 173 -34.37 1.10 31.53
CA ILE A 173 -35.50 0.96 32.48
C ILE A 173 -35.02 1.18 33.92
N LEU A 174 -33.83 0.68 34.28
CA LEU A 174 -33.25 0.89 35.62
C LEU A 174 -32.89 2.36 35.86
N LEU A 175 -32.37 3.07 34.85
CA LEU A 175 -32.07 4.51 34.92
C LEU A 175 -33.31 5.40 34.95
N SER A 176 -34.47 4.91 34.50
CA SER A 176 -35.74 5.67 34.52
C SER A 176 -36.52 5.50 35.82
N ASN A 177 -36.04 4.68 36.76
CA ASN A 177 -36.69 4.36 38.03
C ASN A 177 -35.79 4.63 39.25
N MET A 178 -34.67 5.33 39.05
CA MET A 178 -33.96 6.09 40.08
C MET A 178 -34.30 7.57 39.92
#